data_AF-A0A1U7M510-F1
#
_entry.id   AF-A0A1U7M510-F1
#
_cell.length_a   1.000
_cell.length_b   1.000
_cell.length_c   1.000
_cell.angle_alpha   90.00
_cell.angle_beta   90.00
_cell.angle_gamma   90.00
#
_symmetry.space_group_name_H-M   'P 1'
#
loop_
_entity.id
_entity.type
_entity.pdbx_description
1 polymer ?
#
loop_
_entity_poly.entity_id
_entity_poly.type
_entity_poly.pdbx_seq_one_letter_code
_entity_poly.pdbx_strand_id
1 'polypeptide(L)' 'MEMIRKSGQQGVPVLDIDGDIVVGFNQAKIDELLGL' A
#
# COMPACT_ATOMS: atom_id res chain seq x y z
N MET A 1 -10.41 9.92 -5.10
CA MET A 1 -9.14 10.69 -5.16
C MET A 1 -8.25 10.56 -3.93
N GLU A 2 -8.73 9.94 -2.84
CA GLU A 2 -7.97 9.81 -1.59
C GLU A 2 -6.63 9.06 -1.74
N MET A 3 -6.63 7.93 -2.45
CA MET A 3 -5.41 7.16 -2.73
C MET A 3 -4.36 7.95 -3.52
N ILE A 4 -4.77 8.74 -4.52
CA ILE A 4 -3.86 9.59 -5.30
C ILE A 4 -3.21 10.66 -4.40
N ARG A 5 -3.99 11.23 -3.47
CA ARG A 5 -3.48 12.21 -2.49
C ARG A 5 -2.54 11.57 -1.48
N LYS A 6 -2.83 10.36 -1.00
CA LYS A 6 -2.00 9.63 -0.04
C LYS A 6 -0.71 9.09 -0.66
N SER A 7 -0.74 8.65 -1.92
CA SER A 7 0.40 8.00 -2.59
C SER A 7 1.24 8.92 -3.50
N GLY A 8 0.68 10.04 -3.98
CA GLY A 8 1.37 10.94 -4.92
C GLY A 8 1.60 10.35 -6.32
N GLN A 9 1.07 9.16 -6.62
CA GLN A 9 1.29 8.45 -7.89
C GLN A 9 -0.03 8.18 -8.61
N GLN A 10 -0.11 8.51 -9.90
CA GLN A 10 -1.23 8.12 -10.77
C GLN A 10 -0.93 6.76 -11.39
N GLY A 11 -1.78 5.75 -11.13
CA GLY A 11 -1.72 4.44 -11.78
C GLY A 11 -0.91 3.35 -11.08
N VAL A 12 -0.33 3.62 -9.91
CA VAL A 12 0.38 2.59 -9.12
C VAL A 12 -0.61 1.97 -8.13
N PRO A 13 -0.74 0.62 -8.07
CA PRO A 13 -1.62 -0.05 -7.12
C PRO A 13 -1.17 0.29 -5.70
N VAL A 14 -2.13 0.53 -4.82
CA VAL A 14 -1.87 0.84 -3.42
C VAL A 14 -2.72 -0.10 -2.57
N LEU A 15 -2.11 -0.74 -1.58
CA LEU A 15 -2.77 -1.51 -0.54
C LEU A 15 -2.84 -0.68 0.73
N ASP A 16 -3.98 -0.75 1.41
CA ASP A 16 -4.15 -0.27 2.78
C ASP A 16 -4.31 -1.51 3.67
N ILE A 17 -3.40 -1.71 4.60
CA ILE A 17 -3.42 -2.82 5.57
C ILE A 17 -3.39 -2.18 6.95
N ASP A 18 -4.51 -2.23 7.67
CA ASP A 18 -4.69 -1.64 9.01
C ASP A 18 -4.23 -0.17 9.15
N GLY A 19 -4.36 0.63 8.08
CA GLY A 19 -3.97 2.03 8.03
C GLY A 19 -2.56 2.28 7.51
N ASP A 20 -1.76 1.23 7.29
CA ASP A 20 -0.47 1.30 6.60
C ASP A 20 -0.65 1.23 5.08
N ILE A 21 -0.03 2.18 4.38
CA ILE A 21 -0.13 2.32 2.93
C ILE A 21 1.08 1.65 2.27
N VAL A 22 0.82 0.58 1.52
CA VAL A 22 1.80 -0.12 0.68
C VAL A 22 1.62 0.32 -0.77
N VAL A 23 2.67 0.89 -1.36
CA VAL A 23 2.68 1.31 -2.77
C VAL A 23 3.32 0.22 -3.63
N GLY A 24 2.65 -0.18 -4.70
CA GLY A 24 3.07 -1.27 -5.58
C GLY A 24 2.79 -2.65 -4.97
N PHE A 25 3.52 -3.66 -5.45
CA PHE A 25 3.49 -5.01 -4.89
C PHE A 25 4.83 -5.32 -4.21
N ASN A 26 4.83 -5.35 -2.88
CA ASN A 26 5.99 -5.71 -2.06
C ASN A 26 5.57 -6.84 -1.11
N GLN A 27 5.79 -8.09 -1.54
CA GLN A 27 5.37 -9.28 -0.80
C GLN A 27 5.93 -9.32 0.62
N ALA A 28 7.22 -9.05 0.81
CA ALA A 28 7.84 -9.07 2.14
C ALA A 28 7.21 -8.06 3.11
N LYS A 29 6.88 -6.85 2.62
CA LYS A 29 6.20 -5.85 3.46
C LYS A 29 4.75 -6.23 3.75
N ILE A 30 4.08 -6.86 2.80
CA ILE A 30 2.70 -7.35 2.98
C ILE A 30 2.69 -8.47 4.03
N ASP A 31 3.61 -9.42 3.96
CA ASP A 31 3.72 -10.51 4.92
C ASP A 31 4.00 -9.97 6.34
N GLU A 32 4.89 -8.98 6.46
CA GLU A 32 5.15 -8.27 7.73
C GLU A 32 3.88 -7.63 8.32
N LEU A 33 3.12 -6.90 7.49
CA LEU A 33 1.90 -6.21 7.93
C LEU A 33 0.75 -7.18 8.25
N LEU A 34 0.72 -8.36 7.61
CA LEU A 34 -0.24 -9.41 7.88
C LEU A 34 0.17 -10.34 9.03
N GLY A 35 1.38 -10.20 9.56
CA GLY A 35 1.92 -11.06 10.62
C GLY A 35 2.17 -12.51 10.18
N LEU A 36 2.56 -12.70 8.91
CA LEU A 36 2.84 -14.00 8.30
C LEU A 36 4.33 -14.41 8.42
#